data_AF-A0A5B9E9J0-F1
#
_entry.id   AF-A0A5B9E9J0-F1
#
_cell.length_a   1.000
_cell.length_b   1.000
_cell.length_c   1.000
_cell.angle_alpha   90.00
_cell.angle_beta   90.00
_cell.angle_gamma   90.00
#
_symmetry.space_group_name_H-M   'P 1'
#
loop_
_entity.id
_entity.type
_entity.pdbx_description
1 polymer ?
#
loop_
_entity_poly.entity_id
_entity_poly.type
_entity_poly.pdbx_seq_one_letter_code
_entity_poly.pdbx_strand_id
1 'polypeptide(L)'
;MDTYRIKVKIGNHEFEAEGSPEIVKEQFASFKEMISCIPAQTVAPPLELIRNNISNQQLIGDQESVSLDKIFRVENRVISLTALPGSILDATLLTMLGQRHFRNNDSITGAEVKDGLEQSGYRPDRVDRFIDKLTKEGLVMKIGIGKGSRYRLTNQGVARADSLAKDLIATLP
;
A
#
# COMPACT_ATOMS: atom_id res chain seq x y z
N MET A 1 -17.91 4.62 -42.78
CA MET A 1 -18.67 5.19 -41.65
C MET A 1 -17.66 5.93 -40.81
N ASP A 2 -17.74 7.24 -40.80
CA ASP A 2 -16.82 8.09 -40.05
C ASP A 2 -17.11 7.94 -38.55
N THR A 3 -16.19 7.31 -37.83
CA THR A 3 -16.26 7.18 -36.37
C THR A 3 -15.66 8.41 -35.73
N TYR A 4 -16.42 9.03 -34.85
CA TYR A 4 -15.99 10.18 -34.08
C TYR A 4 -15.70 9.73 -32.66
N ARG A 5 -14.57 10.18 -32.12
CA ARG A 5 -14.17 9.92 -30.76
C ARG A 5 -14.12 11.24 -30.01
N ILE A 6 -14.81 11.30 -28.88
CA ILE A 6 -14.75 12.44 -27.98
C ILE A 6 -14.17 12.00 -26.64
N LYS A 7 -13.24 12.79 -26.13
CA LYS A 7 -12.69 12.65 -24.79
C LYS A 7 -12.87 13.98 -24.08
N VAL A 8 -13.68 14.00 -23.03
CA VAL A 8 -14.01 15.22 -22.28
C VAL A 8 -13.73 15.00 -20.80
N LYS A 9 -13.08 15.96 -20.17
CA LYS A 9 -12.78 15.99 -18.74
C LYS A 9 -13.37 17.25 -18.13
N ILE A 10 -14.28 17.10 -17.17
CA ILE A 10 -14.92 18.21 -16.44
C ILE A 10 -14.68 17.99 -14.96
N GLY A 11 -13.78 18.77 -14.35
CA GLY A 11 -13.33 18.55 -12.98
C GLY A 11 -12.70 17.16 -12.79
N ASN A 12 -13.28 16.34 -11.91
CA ASN A 12 -12.88 14.96 -11.65
C ASN A 12 -13.59 13.92 -12.52
N HIS A 13 -14.50 14.34 -13.41
CA HIS A 13 -15.28 13.43 -14.23
C HIS A 13 -14.70 13.34 -15.65
N GLU A 14 -14.41 12.13 -16.09
CA GLU A 14 -13.89 11.84 -17.42
C GLU A 14 -14.93 11.03 -18.20
N PHE A 15 -15.14 11.43 -19.45
CA PHE A 15 -16.05 10.78 -20.39
C PHE A 15 -15.31 10.53 -21.71
N GLU A 16 -15.30 9.27 -22.13
CA GLU A 16 -14.79 8.85 -23.42
C GLU A 16 -15.87 8.05 -24.15
N ALA A 17 -16.14 8.45 -25.39
CA ALA A 17 -17.09 7.77 -26.26
C ALA A 17 -16.57 7.77 -27.71
N GLU A 18 -16.78 6.65 -28.39
CA GLU A 18 -16.47 6.46 -29.80
C GLU A 18 -17.69 5.90 -30.52
N GLY A 19 -18.08 6.52 -31.63
CA GLY A 19 -19.25 6.08 -32.39
C GLY A 19 -19.64 7.06 -33.50
N SER A 20 -20.85 6.88 -34.02
CA SER A 20 -21.45 7.83 -34.96
C SER A 20 -21.71 9.18 -34.26
N PRO A 21 -21.77 10.29 -35.01
CA PRO A 21 -21.93 11.63 -34.40
C PRO A 21 -23.22 11.78 -33.60
N GLU A 22 -24.25 10.97 -33.88
CA GLU A 22 -25.50 10.92 -33.13
C GLU A 22 -25.31 10.24 -31.77
N ILE A 23 -24.66 9.07 -31.74
CA ILE A 23 -24.39 8.31 -30.51
C ILE A 23 -23.49 9.11 -29.57
N VAL A 24 -22.44 9.74 -30.11
CA VAL A 24 -21.50 10.54 -29.30
C VAL A 24 -22.19 11.75 -28.68
N LYS A 25 -23.12 12.40 -29.41
CA LYS A 25 -23.89 13.54 -28.88
C LYS A 25 -24.86 13.12 -27.77
N GLU A 26 -25.55 12.00 -27.96
CA GLU A 26 -26.52 11.50 -26.97
C GLU A 26 -25.81 11.08 -25.68
N GLN A 27 -24.73 10.32 -25.77
CA GLN A 27 -23.97 9.90 -24.59
C GLN A 27 -23.33 11.09 -23.86
N PHE A 28 -22.90 12.11 -24.60
CA PHE A 28 -22.38 13.34 -24.01
C PHE A 28 -23.47 14.19 -23.32
N ALA A 29 -24.70 14.20 -23.84
CA ALA A 29 -25.83 14.87 -23.21
C ALA A 29 -26.20 14.20 -21.88
N SER A 30 -26.28 12.85 -21.86
CA SER A 30 -26.51 12.08 -20.64
C SER A 30 -25.42 12.29 -19.59
N PHE A 31 -24.16 12.39 -20.02
CA PHE A 31 -23.04 12.71 -19.12
C PHE A 31 -23.18 14.11 -18.50
N LYS A 32 -23.61 15.12 -19.28
CA LYS A 32 -23.87 16.48 -18.76
C LYS A 32 -24.95 16.52 -17.70
N GLU A 33 -26.03 15.75 -17.87
CA GLU A 33 -27.10 15.67 -16.85
C GLU A 33 -26.58 15.04 -15.56
N MET A 34 -25.78 13.97 -15.65
CA MET A 34 -25.22 13.31 -14.46
C MET A 34 -24.30 14.21 -13.65
N ILE A 35 -23.38 14.93 -14.30
CA ILE A 35 -22.45 15.83 -13.60
C ILE A 35 -23.16 17.06 -13.00
N SER A 36 -24.28 17.49 -13.57
CA SER A 36 -25.03 18.67 -13.10
C SER A 36 -25.76 18.43 -11.78
N CYS A 37 -26.02 17.16 -11.42
CA CYS A 37 -26.67 16.77 -10.16
C CYS A 37 -25.68 16.51 -9.00
N ILE A 38 -24.37 16.61 -9.24
CA ILE A 38 -23.33 16.38 -8.21
C ILE A 38 -23.01 17.73 -7.53
N PRO A 39 -23.20 17.88 -6.20
CA PRO A 39 -22.83 19.12 -5.50
C PRO A 39 -21.32 19.37 -5.63
N ALA A 40 -20.95 20.58 -6.03
CA ALA A 40 -19.58 20.98 -6.33
C ALA A 40 -18.63 20.76 -5.14
N GLN A 41 -17.94 19.62 -5.11
CA GLN A 41 -16.70 19.48 -4.36
C GLN A 41 -15.62 20.25 -5.11
N THR A 42 -15.09 21.30 -4.48
CA THR A 42 -13.87 21.99 -4.89
C THR A 42 -12.72 20.99 -4.94
N VAL A 43 -12.30 20.60 -6.15
CA VAL A 43 -11.10 19.79 -6.35
C VAL A 43 -10.21 20.44 -7.41
N ALA A 44 -8.97 20.71 -7.00
CA ALA A 44 -7.89 21.30 -7.78
C ALA A 44 -7.36 20.31 -8.86
N PRO A 45 -6.61 20.79 -9.88
CA PRO A 45 -6.56 20.18 -11.21
C PRO A 45 -5.63 18.95 -11.31
N PRO A 46 -5.90 17.99 -12.23
CA PRO A 46 -5.03 16.83 -12.46
C PRO A 46 -4.27 16.94 -13.78
N LEU A 47 -2.94 16.88 -13.73
CA LEU A 47 -2.09 16.66 -14.91
C LEU A 47 -1.59 15.22 -14.96
N GLU A 48 -1.83 14.62 -16.11
CA GLU A 48 -1.45 13.27 -16.50
C GLU A 48 0.06 13.14 -16.82
N LEU A 49 0.58 11.98 -16.41
CA LEU A 49 1.48 11.05 -17.14
C LEU A 49 2.75 11.63 -17.82
N ILE A 50 3.91 11.09 -17.44
CA ILE A 50 4.63 10.05 -18.20
C ILE A 50 5.91 9.62 -17.46
N ARG A 51 6.07 8.29 -17.32
CA ARG A 51 7.31 7.48 -17.25
C ARG A 51 8.55 8.08 -16.58
N ASN A 52 8.88 7.56 -15.41
CA ASN A 52 9.95 6.57 -15.19
C ASN A 52 10.11 6.41 -13.67
N ASN A 53 10.68 5.28 -13.24
CA ASN A 53 11.15 5.00 -11.88
C ASN A 53 11.26 6.23 -10.96
N ILE A 54 10.63 6.16 -9.78
CA ILE A 54 11.07 6.70 -8.46
C ILE A 54 9.84 7.13 -7.63
N SER A 55 9.78 6.59 -6.41
CA SER A 55 9.02 7.05 -5.25
C SER A 55 7.49 7.07 -5.31
N ASN A 56 6.87 5.96 -4.88
CA ASN A 56 5.61 6.00 -4.15
C ASN A 56 5.84 6.70 -2.80
N GLN A 57 5.89 8.03 -2.79
CA GLN A 57 5.57 8.80 -1.60
C GLN A 57 4.50 9.83 -1.95
N GLN A 58 3.46 9.81 -1.13
CA GLN A 58 2.50 10.87 -0.84
C GLN A 58 1.38 11.13 -1.84
N LEU A 59 0.28 10.39 -1.65
CA LEU A 59 -1.05 10.99 -1.51
C LEU A 59 -1.78 10.27 -0.37
N ILE A 60 -1.50 10.67 0.86
CA ILE A 60 -2.39 10.47 2.00
C ILE A 60 -2.72 11.88 2.47
N GLY A 61 -3.98 12.28 2.32
CA GLY A 61 -4.48 13.52 2.90
C GLY A 61 -4.32 13.48 4.41
N ASP A 62 -3.88 14.60 5.00
CA ASP A 62 -4.01 15.01 6.42
C ASP A 62 -4.43 13.92 7.42
N GLN A 63 -3.63 12.87 7.54
CA GLN A 63 -3.67 11.93 8.63
C GLN A 63 -2.26 11.88 9.19
N GLU A 64 -2.12 12.33 10.44
CA GLU A 64 -0.91 12.29 11.26
C GLU A 64 0.13 11.31 10.71
N SER A 65 1.16 11.83 10.06
CA SER A 65 2.27 11.02 9.57
C SER A 65 3.00 10.48 10.79
N VAL A 66 2.53 9.34 11.26
CA VAL A 66 3.16 8.56 12.32
C VAL A 66 4.62 8.39 11.93
N SER A 67 5.54 8.95 12.73
CA SER A 67 6.97 8.91 12.44
C SER A 67 7.49 7.48 12.65
N LEU A 68 7.23 6.60 11.69
CA LEU A 68 7.69 5.21 11.67
C LEU A 68 9.22 5.13 11.84
N ASP A 69 9.95 6.17 11.44
CA ASP A 69 11.39 6.31 11.66
C ASP A 69 11.83 6.16 13.12
N LYS A 70 10.93 6.36 14.10
CA LYS A 70 11.24 6.18 15.53
C LYS A 70 11.36 4.73 15.95
N ILE A 71 10.62 3.83 15.30
CA ILE A 71 10.54 2.40 15.68
C ILE A 71 11.33 1.48 14.74
N PHE A 72 11.83 2.00 13.63
CA PHE A 72 12.58 1.23 12.63
C PHE A 72 14.03 1.69 12.52
N ARG A 73 14.92 0.73 12.31
CA ARG A 73 16.30 0.94 11.89
C ARG A 73 16.52 0.27 10.55
N VAL A 74 17.09 1.02 9.61
CA VAL A 74 17.40 0.53 8.26
C VAL A 74 18.90 0.31 8.15
N GLU A 75 19.32 -0.94 7.99
CA GLU A 75 20.71 -1.30 7.73
C GLU A 75 20.83 -2.12 6.44
N ASN A 76 21.40 -1.51 5.40
CA ASN A 76 21.54 -2.10 4.08
C ASN A 76 20.19 -2.56 3.50
N ARG A 77 19.92 -3.86 3.58
CA ARG A 77 18.68 -4.50 3.09
C ARG A 77 17.78 -4.98 4.23
N VAL A 78 18.26 -4.89 5.46
CA VAL A 78 17.56 -5.39 6.63
C VAL A 78 16.85 -4.24 7.32
N ILE A 79 15.60 -4.49 7.68
CA ILE A 79 14.79 -3.58 8.48
C ILE A 79 14.63 -4.24 9.84
N SER A 80 15.12 -3.57 10.87
CA SER A 80 15.00 -4.00 12.26
C SER A 80 14.18 -3.01 13.08
N LEU A 81 13.68 -3.47 14.22
CA LEU A 81 12.90 -2.70 15.16
C LEU A 81 13.83 -2.15 16.25
N THR A 82 13.71 -0.85 16.53
CA THR A 82 14.38 -0.21 17.67
C THR A 82 13.59 -0.40 18.96
N ALA A 83 12.29 -0.65 18.85
CA ALA A 83 11.38 -0.92 19.94
C ALA A 83 10.80 -2.34 19.80
N LEU A 84 10.87 -3.12 20.87
CA LEU A 84 10.40 -4.51 20.88
C LEU A 84 8.90 -4.57 21.18
N PRO A 85 8.06 -5.04 20.25
CA PRO A 85 6.65 -5.29 20.55
C PRO A 85 6.48 -6.48 21.48
N GLY A 86 5.31 -6.59 22.12
CA GLY A 86 5.01 -7.63 23.11
C GLY A 86 5.00 -9.06 22.57
N SER A 87 4.96 -9.24 21.25
CA SER A 87 4.92 -10.55 20.59
C SER A 87 5.80 -10.60 19.35
N ILE A 88 6.42 -11.76 19.11
CA ILE A 88 7.19 -12.01 17.89
C ILE A 88 6.32 -12.01 16.62
N LEU A 89 5.02 -12.28 16.74
CA LEU A 89 4.07 -12.17 15.63
C LEU A 89 3.89 -10.72 15.21
N ASP A 90 3.77 -9.82 16.19
CA ASP A 90 3.66 -8.39 15.95
C ASP A 90 4.99 -7.84 15.42
N ALA A 91 6.12 -8.29 15.96
CA ALA A 91 7.43 -7.97 15.40
C ALA A 91 7.57 -8.41 13.94
N THR A 92 7.04 -9.59 13.60
CA THR A 92 7.03 -10.10 12.23
C THR A 92 6.23 -9.16 11.33
N LEU A 93 4.99 -8.83 11.70
CA LEU A 93 4.14 -7.89 10.96
C LEU A 93 4.79 -6.52 10.77
N LEU A 94 5.35 -5.95 11.83
CA LEU A 94 6.06 -4.68 11.77
C LEU A 94 7.29 -4.77 10.87
N THR A 95 8.05 -5.86 10.90
CA THR A 95 9.19 -6.09 10.01
C THR A 95 8.75 -6.10 8.54
N MET A 96 7.62 -6.76 8.22
CA MET A 96 7.05 -6.74 6.86
C MET A 96 6.60 -5.34 6.45
N LEU A 97 5.96 -4.61 7.37
CA LEU A 97 5.50 -3.23 7.15
C LEU A 97 6.69 -2.31 6.87
N GLY A 98 7.78 -2.43 7.63
CA GLY A 98 8.99 -1.65 7.42
C GLY A 98 9.68 -1.95 6.07
N GLN A 99 9.74 -3.21 5.65
CA GLN A 99 10.24 -3.58 4.31
C GLN A 99 9.41 -2.94 3.19
N ARG A 100 8.09 -2.92 3.36
CA ARG A 100 7.18 -2.23 2.45
C ARG A 100 7.43 -0.72 2.43
N HIS A 101 7.49 -0.07 3.59
CA HIS A 101 7.58 1.38 3.72
C HIS A 101 8.95 1.94 3.28
N PHE A 102 10.05 1.35 3.76
CA PHE A 102 11.39 1.90 3.53
C PHE A 102 12.09 1.36 2.30
N ARG A 103 11.70 0.17 1.81
CA ARG A 103 12.36 -0.49 0.68
C ARG A 103 11.44 -0.71 -0.53
N ASN A 104 10.19 -0.25 -0.47
CA ASN A 104 9.16 -0.55 -1.47
C ASN A 104 9.10 -2.06 -1.77
N ASN A 105 9.34 -2.89 -0.76
CA ASN A 105 9.43 -4.34 -0.89
C ASN A 105 8.19 -4.99 -0.28
N ASP A 106 7.14 -5.11 -1.09
CA ASP A 106 5.87 -5.71 -0.69
C ASP A 106 5.90 -7.26 -0.63
N SER A 107 6.95 -7.88 -1.16
CA SER A 107 7.02 -9.33 -1.34
C SER A 107 8.36 -9.88 -0.86
N ILE A 108 8.43 -10.15 0.43
CA ILE A 108 9.67 -10.50 1.15
C ILE A 108 9.82 -12.01 1.33
N THR A 109 11.06 -12.47 1.46
CA THR A 109 11.39 -13.86 1.77
C THR A 109 11.38 -14.11 3.28
N GLY A 110 11.28 -15.38 3.68
CA GLY A 110 11.43 -15.75 5.09
C GLY A 110 12.81 -15.39 5.66
N ALA A 111 13.86 -15.40 4.83
CA ALA A 111 15.20 -14.98 5.23
C ALA A 111 15.24 -13.49 5.59
N GLU A 112 14.65 -12.62 4.76
CA GLU A 112 14.59 -11.18 5.06
C GLU A 112 13.82 -10.87 6.36
N VAL A 113 12.75 -11.62 6.63
CA VAL A 113 12.02 -11.52 7.91
C VAL A 113 12.92 -11.96 9.07
N LYS A 114 13.59 -13.10 8.92
CA LYS A 114 14.49 -13.64 9.94
C LYS A 114 15.61 -12.66 10.27
N ASP A 115 16.28 -12.12 9.25
CA ASP A 115 17.38 -11.17 9.42
C ASP A 115 16.89 -9.91 10.16
N GLY A 116 15.71 -9.40 9.81
CA GLY A 116 15.09 -8.26 10.49
C GLY A 116 14.79 -8.52 11.95
N LEU A 117 14.19 -9.68 12.26
CA LEU A 117 13.91 -10.10 13.63
C LEU A 117 15.19 -10.32 14.45
N GLU A 118 16.23 -10.92 13.86
CA GLU A 118 17.52 -11.14 14.51
C GLU A 118 18.24 -9.83 14.86
N GLN A 119 18.24 -8.88 13.92
CA GLN A 119 18.79 -7.54 14.18
C GLN A 119 17.96 -6.73 15.19
N SER A 120 16.66 -7.01 15.30
CA SER A 120 15.79 -6.42 16.32
C SER A 120 16.05 -6.99 17.72
N GLY A 121 16.77 -8.12 17.83
CA GLY A 121 17.07 -8.78 19.10
C GLY A 121 16.26 -10.07 19.36
N TYR A 122 15.38 -10.48 18.46
CA TYR A 122 14.72 -11.79 18.53
C TYR A 122 15.64 -12.91 18.02
N ARG A 123 15.44 -14.15 18.46
CA ARG A 123 16.16 -15.32 17.91
C ARG A 123 15.16 -16.41 17.51
N PRO A 124 14.40 -16.22 16.42
CA PRO A 124 13.45 -17.22 15.96
C PRO A 124 14.20 -18.44 15.41
N ASP A 125 13.98 -19.61 16.00
CA ASP A 125 14.46 -20.88 15.45
C ASP A 125 13.88 -21.11 14.04
N ARG A 126 12.56 -20.92 13.91
CA ARG A 126 11.80 -21.16 12.68
C ARG A 126 10.80 -20.04 12.40
N VAL A 127 11.25 -19.05 11.61
CA VAL A 127 10.46 -17.87 11.23
C VAL A 127 9.18 -18.24 10.45
N ASP A 128 9.23 -19.33 9.69
CA ASP A 128 8.12 -19.87 8.93
C ASP A 128 6.92 -20.21 9.80
N ARG A 129 7.13 -20.64 11.06
CA ARG A 129 6.02 -20.94 11.99
C ARG A 129 5.20 -19.70 12.34
N PHE A 130 5.86 -18.55 12.49
CA PHE A 130 5.18 -17.29 12.78
C PHE A 130 4.44 -16.77 11.56
N ILE A 131 5.09 -16.85 10.39
CA ILE A 131 4.48 -16.43 9.12
C ILE A 131 3.29 -17.33 8.75
N ASP A 132 3.38 -18.64 8.95
CA ASP A 132 2.28 -19.57 8.70
C ASP A 132 1.09 -19.29 9.62
N LYS A 133 1.34 -18.89 10.88
CA LYS A 133 0.28 -18.45 11.80
C LYS A 133 -0.39 -17.16 11.30
N LEU A 134 0.39 -16.16 10.89
CA LEU A 134 -0.15 -14.92 10.30
C LEU A 134 -0.90 -15.17 8.98
N THR A 135 -0.48 -16.19 8.23
CA THR A 135 -1.16 -16.62 7.00
C THR A 135 -2.51 -17.25 7.31
N LYS A 136 -2.59 -18.10 8.34
CA LYS A 136 -3.87 -18.66 8.82
C LYS A 136 -4.81 -17.59 9.36
N GLU A 137 -4.28 -16.52 9.93
CA GLU A 137 -5.05 -15.36 10.40
C GLU A 137 -5.47 -14.41 9.26
N GLY A 138 -5.07 -14.66 8.00
CA GLY A 138 -5.44 -13.83 6.85
C GLY A 138 -4.69 -12.49 6.77
N LEU A 139 -3.64 -12.30 7.58
CA LEU A 139 -2.85 -11.05 7.63
C LEU A 139 -1.71 -11.07 6.62
N VAL A 140 -1.23 -12.26 6.29
CA VAL A 140 -0.14 -12.48 5.34
C VAL A 140 -0.61 -13.43 4.24
N MET A 141 -0.18 -13.16 3.02
CA MET A 141 -0.36 -14.03 1.87
C MET A 141 0.99 -14.63 1.48
N LYS A 142 1.02 -15.95 1.26
CA LYS A 142 2.18 -16.67 0.74
C LYS A 142 2.09 -16.79 -0.78
N ILE A 143 3.18 -16.50 -1.47
CA ILE A 143 3.33 -16.55 -2.92
C ILE A 143 4.48 -17.50 -3.24
N GLY A 144 4.25 -18.49 -4.09
CA GLY A 144 5.26 -19.48 -4.48
C GLY A 144 5.37 -20.69 -3.53
N ILE A 145 6.30 -21.59 -3.84
CA ILE A 145 6.44 -22.91 -3.20
C ILE A 145 7.90 -23.14 -2.79
N GLY A 146 8.11 -23.77 -1.63
CA GLY A 146 9.45 -24.18 -1.15
C GLY A 146 10.37 -22.99 -0.82
N LYS A 147 11.64 -23.10 -1.21
CA LYS A 147 12.70 -22.11 -0.89
C LYS A 147 12.50 -20.74 -1.57
N GLY A 148 11.66 -20.67 -2.61
CA GLY A 148 11.29 -19.43 -3.29
C GLY A 148 10.03 -18.77 -2.74
N SER A 149 9.47 -19.27 -1.63
CA SER A 149 8.26 -18.69 -1.04
C SER A 149 8.51 -17.26 -0.61
N ARG A 150 7.64 -16.36 -1.07
CA ARG A 150 7.57 -14.97 -0.66
C ARG A 150 6.28 -14.71 0.10
N TYR A 151 6.30 -13.65 0.89
CA TYR A 151 5.23 -13.29 1.79
C TYR A 151 4.90 -11.82 1.59
N ARG A 152 3.62 -11.51 1.58
CA ARG A 152 3.08 -10.16 1.41
C ARG A 152 2.00 -9.90 2.44
N LEU A 153 1.94 -8.69 2.98
CA LEU A 153 0.82 -8.28 3.83
C LEU A 153 -0.47 -8.16 3.01
N THR A 154 -1.56 -8.69 3.53
CA THR A 154 -2.91 -8.39 3.02
C THR A 154 -3.33 -6.98 3.45
N ASN A 155 -4.42 -6.44 2.90
CA ASN A 155 -4.94 -5.15 3.35
C ASN A 155 -5.25 -5.15 4.86
N GLN A 156 -5.76 -6.27 5.38
CA GLN A 156 -5.98 -6.46 6.81
C GLN A 156 -4.68 -6.52 7.61
N GLY A 157 -3.66 -7.21 7.08
CA GLY A 157 -2.33 -7.26 7.69
C GLY A 157 -1.65 -5.89 7.77
N VAL A 158 -1.79 -5.08 6.72
CA VAL A 158 -1.29 -3.69 6.70
C VAL A 158 -2.00 -2.87 7.78
N ALA A 159 -3.33 -2.86 7.79
CA ALA A 159 -4.09 -2.10 8.77
C ALA A 159 -3.73 -2.49 10.22
N ARG A 160 -3.55 -3.79 10.48
CA ARG A 160 -3.12 -4.29 11.80
C ARG A 160 -1.70 -3.86 12.14
N ALA A 161 -0.77 -3.95 11.19
CA ALA A 161 0.62 -3.52 11.40
C ALA A 161 0.71 -2.02 11.67
N ASP A 162 -0.09 -1.20 10.97
CA ASP A 162 -0.15 0.25 11.18
C ASP A 162 -0.67 0.61 12.58
N SER A 163 -1.72 -0.07 13.05
CA SER A 163 -2.21 0.11 14.44
C SER A 163 -1.15 -0.27 15.46
N LEU A 164 -0.48 -1.41 15.27
CA LEU A 164 0.62 -1.85 16.15
C LEU A 164 1.78 -0.85 16.16
N ALA A 165 2.11 -0.26 15.01
CA ALA A 165 3.16 0.75 14.91
C ALA A 165 2.78 2.02 15.69
N LYS A 166 1.53 2.46 15.59
CA LYS A 166 0.99 3.60 16.36
C LYS A 166 1.07 3.34 17.85
N ASP A 167 0.59 2.19 18.31
CA ASP A 167 0.62 1.80 19.72
C ASP A 167 2.04 1.73 20.27
N LEU A 168 2.97 1.18 19.48
CA LEU A 168 4.38 1.08 19.86
C LEU A 168 5.04 2.46 19.95
N ILE A 169 4.75 3.36 19.02
CA ILE A 169 5.26 4.74 19.05
C ILE A 169 4.70 5.50 20.24
N ALA A 170 3.43 5.29 20.60
CA ALA A 170 2.83 5.92 21.77
C ALA A 170 3.45 5.46 23.10
N THR A 171 4.11 4.30 23.10
CA THR A 171 4.81 3.76 24.29
C THR A 171 6.23 4.30 24.44
N LEU A 172 6.80 4.90 23.38
CA LEU A 172 8.14 5.47 23.43
C LEU A 172 8.14 6.82 24.17
N PRO A 173 9.13 7.06 25.06
CA PRO A 173 9.25 8.30 25.82
C PRO A 173 9.65 9.52 24.98
#